data_AF-A0A9Q7SEJ2-F1
#
_entry.id   AF-A0A9Q7SEJ2-F1
#
_cell.length_a   1.000
_cell.length_b   1.000
_cell.length_c   1.000
_cell.angle_alpha   90.00
_cell.angle_beta   90.00
_cell.angle_gamma   90.00
#
_symmetry.space_group_name_H-M   'P 1'
#
loop_
_entity.id
_entity.type
_entity.pdbx_description
1 polymer ?
#
loop_
_entity_poly.entity_id
_entity_poly.type
_entity_poly.pdbx_seq_one_letter_code
_entity_poly.pdbx_strand_id
1 'polypeptide(L)'
;MNWTIAASITGPLLALVGVVAAALIGRAHGRKQAEAAISQAAATIRQAETADWAAYSSELRKDRDEAHRQVRTMQGDIRQLSIRVDAAEKRSESAEKRSTVAEERADAADTRYRAAAAYIQQLFEWLSHRVPGESPPPPPPELAGHL
;
A
#
# COMPACT_ATOMS: atom_id res chain seq x y z
N MET A 1 -97.31 45.73 -9.09
CA MET A 1 -96.35 44.60 -9.12
C MET A 1 -95.33 44.86 -8.01
N ASN A 2 -95.24 43.97 -7.02
CA ASN A 2 -94.61 44.21 -5.72
C ASN A 2 -93.08 44.38 -5.80
N TRP A 3 -92.62 45.61 -6.04
CA TRP A 3 -91.22 46.00 -5.98
C TRP A 3 -90.55 45.69 -4.63
N THR A 4 -91.33 45.63 -3.55
CA THR A 4 -90.89 45.22 -2.22
C THR A 4 -90.50 43.74 -2.13
N ILE A 5 -91.15 42.83 -2.87
CA ILE A 5 -90.78 41.41 -2.91
C ILE A 5 -89.51 41.21 -3.77
N ALA A 6 -89.38 41.96 -4.87
CA ALA A 6 -88.19 41.95 -5.69
C ALA A 6 -86.95 42.43 -4.89
N ALA A 7 -87.10 43.52 -4.12
CA ALA A 7 -86.01 44.05 -3.29
C ALA A 7 -85.59 43.08 -2.17
N SER A 8 -86.53 42.38 -1.52
CA SER A 8 -86.22 41.44 -0.42
C SER A 8 -85.49 40.17 -0.87
N ILE A 9 -85.63 39.77 -2.14
CA ILE A 9 -85.00 38.55 -2.69
C ILE A 9 -83.65 38.88 -3.35
N THR A 10 -83.47 40.11 -3.84
CA THR A 10 -82.25 40.52 -4.56
C THR A 10 -81.02 40.60 -3.66
N GLY A 11 -81.17 41.11 -2.43
CA GLY A 11 -80.06 41.20 -1.46
C GLY A 11 -79.45 39.83 -1.09
N PRO A 12 -80.27 38.84 -0.67
CA PRO A 12 -79.78 37.49 -0.36
C PRO A 12 -79.13 36.77 -1.55
N LEU A 13 -79.65 36.96 -2.77
CA LEU A 13 -79.07 36.36 -3.98
C LEU A 13 -77.68 36.93 -4.29
N LEU A 14 -77.50 38.25 -4.17
CA LEU A 14 -76.20 38.88 -4.38
C LEU A 14 -75.17 38.43 -3.33
N ALA A 15 -75.59 38.25 -2.07
CA ALA A 15 -74.73 37.71 -1.02
C ALA A 15 -74.29 36.27 -1.33
N LEU A 16 -75.20 35.42 -1.81
CA LEU A 16 -74.92 34.03 -2.17
C LEU A 16 -73.93 33.96 -3.36
N VAL A 17 -74.12 34.80 -4.37
CA VAL A 17 -73.18 34.94 -5.50
C VAL A 17 -71.81 35.42 -5.02
N GLY A 18 -71.75 36.37 -4.09
CA GLY A 18 -70.51 36.85 -3.47
C GLY A 18 -69.74 35.74 -2.75
N VAL A 19 -70.42 34.91 -1.96
CA VAL A 19 -69.80 33.78 -1.24
C VAL A 19 -69.29 32.71 -2.21
N VAL A 20 -70.07 32.38 -3.24
CA VAL A 20 -69.66 31.38 -4.26
C VAL A 20 -68.48 31.90 -5.09
N ALA A 21 -68.50 33.17 -5.49
CA ALA A 21 -67.39 33.80 -6.21
C ALA A 21 -66.11 33.84 -5.35
N ALA A 22 -66.21 34.23 -4.08
CA ALA A 22 -65.07 34.22 -3.14
C ALA A 22 -64.51 32.80 -2.93
N ALA A 23 -65.38 31.78 -2.80
CA ALA A 23 -64.96 30.39 -2.66
C ALA A 23 -64.24 29.85 -3.91
N LEU A 24 -64.73 30.20 -5.11
CA LEU A 24 -64.09 29.81 -6.38
C LEU A 24 -62.74 30.50 -6.59
N ILE A 25 -62.65 31.80 -6.29
CA ILE A 25 -61.40 32.56 -6.37
C ILE A 25 -60.39 32.02 -5.35
N GLY A 26 -60.81 31.73 -4.12
CA GLY A 26 -59.97 31.12 -3.08
C GLY A 26 -59.45 29.73 -3.49
N ARG A 27 -60.30 28.90 -4.09
CA ARG A 27 -59.90 27.57 -4.59
C ARG A 27 -58.92 27.66 -5.76
N ALA A 28 -59.09 28.63 -6.66
CA ALA A 28 -58.17 28.84 -7.77
C ALA A 28 -56.80 29.34 -7.30
N HIS A 29 -56.76 30.27 -6.34
CA HIS A 29 -55.50 30.73 -5.74
C HIS A 29 -54.82 29.63 -4.93
N GLY A 30 -55.58 28.85 -4.16
CA GLY A 30 -55.05 27.71 -3.42
C GLY A 30 -54.43 26.63 -4.32
N ARG A 31 -55.03 26.35 -5.49
CA ARG A 31 -54.45 25.43 -6.48
C ARG A 31 -53.14 25.96 -7.06
N LYS A 32 -53.10 27.23 -7.47
CA LYS A 32 -51.87 27.85 -8.00
C LYS A 32 -50.75 27.89 -6.96
N GLN A 33 -51.09 28.18 -5.71
CA GLN A 33 -50.12 28.18 -4.61
C GLN A 33 -49.62 26.77 -4.29
N ALA A 34 -50.49 25.76 -4.35
CA ALA A 34 -50.11 24.36 -4.20
C ALA A 34 -49.19 23.89 -5.36
N GLU A 35 -49.51 24.23 -6.61
CA GLU A 35 -48.66 23.93 -7.77
C GLU A 35 -47.30 24.63 -7.69
N ALA A 36 -47.27 25.89 -7.24
CA ALA A 36 -46.03 26.61 -6.99
C ALA A 36 -45.21 25.96 -5.87
N ALA A 37 -45.84 25.54 -4.77
CA ALA A 37 -45.17 24.84 -3.68
C ALA A 37 -44.62 23.48 -4.12
N ILE A 38 -45.36 22.72 -4.94
CA ILE A 38 -44.91 21.42 -5.48
C ILE A 38 -43.72 21.62 -6.44
N SER A 39 -43.79 22.61 -7.33
CA SER A 39 -42.68 22.88 -8.26
C SER A 39 -41.43 23.39 -7.55
N GLN A 40 -41.59 24.23 -6.52
CA GLN A 40 -40.49 24.65 -5.66
C GLN A 40 -39.89 23.48 -4.88
N ALA A 41 -40.72 22.63 -4.27
CA ALA A 41 -40.26 21.43 -3.58
C ALA A 41 -39.50 20.48 -4.51
N ALA A 42 -40.00 20.25 -5.73
CA ALA A 42 -39.32 19.44 -6.74
C ALA A 42 -37.96 20.04 -7.16
N ALA A 43 -37.88 21.37 -7.29
CA ALA A 43 -36.62 22.05 -7.58
C ALA A 43 -35.62 21.91 -6.42
N THR A 44 -36.08 22.05 -5.17
CA THR A 44 -35.24 21.86 -3.98
C THR A 44 -34.73 20.43 -3.85
N ILE A 45 -35.57 19.43 -4.13
CA ILE A 45 -35.15 18.01 -4.12
C ILE A 45 -34.05 17.77 -5.17
N ARG A 46 -34.22 18.24 -6.40
CA ARG A 46 -33.20 18.10 -7.45
C ARG A 46 -31.89 18.80 -7.08
N GLN A 47 -31.98 20.00 -6.49
CA GLN A 47 -30.79 20.73 -6.03
C GLN A 47 -30.06 19.96 -4.93
N ALA A 48 -30.80 19.40 -3.96
CA ALA A 48 -30.23 18.56 -2.91
C ALA A 48 -29.55 17.31 -3.49
N GLU A 49 -30.21 16.57 -4.40
CA GLU A 49 -29.62 15.41 -5.07
C GLU A 49 -28.33 15.79 -5.83
N THR A 50 -28.32 16.90 -6.55
CA THR A 50 -27.10 17.34 -7.26
C THR A 50 -25.97 17.74 -6.31
N ALA A 51 -26.31 18.33 -5.16
CA ALA A 51 -25.34 18.68 -4.14
C ALA A 51 -24.74 17.43 -3.48
N ASP A 52 -25.57 16.43 -3.18
CA ASP A 52 -25.14 15.14 -2.64
C ASP A 52 -24.22 14.40 -3.62
N TRP A 53 -24.58 14.38 -4.91
CA TRP A 53 -23.71 13.82 -5.96
C TRP A 53 -22.39 14.57 -6.11
N ALA A 54 -22.41 15.90 -6.00
CA ALA A 54 -21.20 16.71 -6.03
C ALA A 54 -20.29 16.43 -4.81
N ALA A 55 -20.88 16.28 -3.63
CA ALA A 55 -20.15 15.92 -2.40
C ALA A 55 -19.54 14.51 -2.52
N TYR A 56 -20.34 13.52 -2.88
CA TYR A 56 -19.90 12.13 -3.07
C TYR A 56 -18.77 12.01 -4.11
N SER A 57 -18.92 12.67 -5.27
CA SER A 57 -17.87 12.66 -6.29
C SER A 57 -16.60 13.39 -5.88
N SER A 58 -16.71 14.40 -5.02
CA SER A 58 -15.55 15.07 -4.41
C SER A 58 -14.81 14.13 -3.46
N GLU A 59 -15.52 13.41 -2.61
CA GLU A 59 -14.94 12.42 -1.69
C GLU A 59 -14.25 11.29 -2.45
N LEU A 60 -14.90 10.71 -3.46
CA LEU A 60 -14.28 9.70 -4.32
C LEU A 60 -12.97 10.16 -4.97
N ARG A 61 -12.88 11.43 -5.38
CA ARG A 61 -11.63 11.99 -5.92
C ARG A 61 -10.55 12.07 -4.86
N LYS A 62 -10.89 12.51 -3.64
CA LYS A 62 -9.95 12.58 -2.52
C LYS A 62 -9.43 11.19 -2.15
N ASP A 63 -10.32 10.20 -2.05
CA ASP A 63 -9.97 8.82 -1.72
C ASP A 63 -9.07 8.21 -2.79
N ARG A 64 -9.38 8.44 -4.07
CA ARG A 64 -8.53 7.99 -5.18
C ARG A 64 -7.16 8.66 -5.15
N ASP A 65 -7.10 9.96 -4.89
CA ASP A 65 -5.84 10.69 -4.82
C ASP A 65 -5.00 10.27 -3.62
N GLU A 66 -5.63 9.90 -2.51
CA GLU A 66 -4.97 9.31 -1.34
C GLU A 66 -4.45 7.90 -1.64
N ALA A 67 -5.26 7.04 -2.25
CA ALA A 67 -4.83 5.72 -2.69
C ALA A 67 -3.62 5.81 -3.64
N HIS A 68 -3.63 6.74 -4.59
CA HIS A 68 -2.49 6.99 -5.47
C HIS A 68 -1.24 7.48 -4.72
N ARG A 69 -1.40 8.30 -3.68
CA ARG A 69 -0.28 8.72 -2.82
C ARG A 69 0.30 7.52 -2.08
N GLN A 70 -0.54 6.69 -1.48
CA GLN A 70 -0.12 5.48 -0.76
C GLN A 70 0.63 4.52 -1.69
N VAL A 71 0.11 4.27 -2.89
CA VAL A 71 0.77 3.41 -3.88
C VAL A 71 2.15 3.95 -4.26
N ARG A 72 2.31 5.26 -4.47
CA ARG A 72 3.62 5.86 -4.77
C ARG A 72 4.61 5.68 -3.62
N THR A 73 4.16 5.87 -2.37
CA THR A 73 5.01 5.63 -1.20
C THR A 73 5.43 4.17 -1.12
N MET A 74 4.49 3.23 -1.24
CA MET A 74 4.79 1.80 -1.22
C MET A 74 5.76 1.39 -2.34
N GLN A 75 5.62 1.94 -3.54
CA GLN A 75 6.54 1.68 -4.65
C GLN A 75 7.96 2.20 -4.34
N GLY A 76 8.07 3.35 -3.66
CA GLY A 76 9.34 3.88 -3.18
C GLY A 76 9.99 2.95 -2.16
N ASP A 77 9.22 2.50 -1.17
CA ASP A 77 9.69 1.60 -0.11
C ASP A 77 10.14 0.24 -0.68
N ILE A 78 9.36 -0.34 -1.60
CA ILE A 78 9.72 -1.59 -2.28
C ILE A 78 11.03 -1.43 -3.05
N ARG A 79 11.21 -0.32 -3.77
CA ARG A 79 12.45 -0.06 -4.50
C ARG A 79 13.64 0.06 -3.55
N GLN A 80 13.49 0.78 -2.45
CA GLN A 80 14.54 0.92 -1.44
C GLN A 80 14.87 -0.42 -0.79
N LEU A 81 13.86 -1.23 -0.50
CA LEU A 81 14.05 -2.56 0.07
C LEU A 81 14.79 -3.49 -0.90
N SER A 82 14.42 -3.48 -2.18
CA SER A 82 15.12 -4.22 -3.24
C SER A 82 16.60 -3.85 -3.31
N ILE A 83 16.94 -2.56 -3.29
CA ILE A 83 18.34 -2.11 -3.27
C ILE A 83 19.10 -2.63 -2.04
N ARG A 84 18.45 -2.63 -0.86
CA ARG A 84 19.06 -3.11 0.39
C ARG A 84 19.28 -4.62 0.38
N VAL A 85 18.34 -5.38 -0.19
CA VAL A 85 18.44 -6.84 -0.35
C VAL A 85 19.58 -7.17 -1.29
N ASP A 86 19.64 -6.57 -2.48
CA ASP A 86 20.74 -6.79 -3.44
C ASP A 86 22.12 -6.49 -2.83
N ALA A 87 22.21 -5.40 -2.05
CA ALA A 87 23.44 -5.03 -1.36
C ALA A 87 23.79 -6.00 -0.21
N ALA A 88 22.80 -6.62 0.43
CA ALA A 88 23.01 -7.65 1.44
C ALA A 88 23.46 -8.98 0.81
N GLU A 89 22.83 -9.39 -0.29
CA GLU A 89 23.18 -10.59 -1.04
C GLU A 89 24.63 -10.54 -1.53
N LYS A 90 25.04 -9.43 -2.16
CA LYS A 90 26.44 -9.23 -2.59
C LYS A 90 27.44 -9.30 -1.43
N ARG A 91 27.06 -8.81 -0.25
CA ARG A 91 27.90 -8.91 0.95
C ARG A 91 27.98 -10.34 1.47
N SER A 92 26.87 -11.08 1.43
CA SER A 92 26.86 -12.51 1.80
C SER A 92 27.73 -13.33 0.87
N GLU A 93 27.57 -13.17 -0.44
CA GLU A 93 28.36 -13.88 -1.45
C GLU A 93 29.86 -13.61 -1.29
N SER A 94 30.23 -12.35 -1.01
CA SER A 94 31.62 -11.98 -0.73
C SER A 94 32.14 -12.60 0.58
N ALA A 95 31.30 -12.67 1.62
CA ALA A 95 31.65 -13.32 2.88
C ALA A 95 31.84 -14.83 2.72
N GLU A 96 30.94 -15.50 1.99
CA GLU A 96 31.01 -16.92 1.66
C GLU A 96 32.29 -17.25 0.90
N LYS A 97 32.62 -16.49 -0.17
CA LYS A 97 33.89 -16.67 -0.89
C LYS A 97 35.11 -16.55 0.00
N ARG A 98 35.11 -15.59 0.94
CA ARG A 98 36.22 -15.45 1.90
C ARG A 98 36.27 -16.61 2.89
N SER A 99 35.13 -17.15 3.30
CA SER A 99 35.05 -18.33 4.16
C SER A 99 35.63 -19.54 3.46
N THR A 100 35.20 -19.84 2.23
CA THR A 100 35.72 -20.96 1.44
C THR A 100 37.22 -20.88 1.24
N VAL A 101 37.75 -19.70 0.88
CA VAL A 101 39.21 -19.51 0.73
C VAL A 101 39.94 -19.66 2.06
N ALA A 102 39.33 -19.28 3.19
CA ALA A 102 39.92 -19.48 4.50
C ALA A 102 39.94 -20.96 4.91
N GLU A 103 38.87 -21.70 4.61
CA GLU A 103 38.79 -23.16 4.81
C GLU A 103 39.83 -23.90 3.97
N GLU A 104 39.95 -23.58 2.67
CA GLU A 104 40.98 -24.17 1.80
C GLU A 104 42.40 -23.92 2.32
N ARG A 105 42.67 -22.73 2.86
CA ARG A 105 43.97 -22.41 3.48
C ARG A 105 44.20 -23.17 4.78
N ALA A 106 43.16 -23.34 5.60
CA ALA A 106 43.24 -24.11 6.83
C ALA A 106 43.51 -25.59 6.52
N ASP A 107 42.79 -26.19 5.57
CA ASP A 107 42.99 -27.58 5.15
C ASP A 107 44.39 -27.82 4.57
N ALA A 108 44.89 -26.88 3.76
CA ALA A 108 46.25 -26.93 3.25
C ALA A 108 47.30 -26.83 4.36
N ALA A 109 47.07 -25.97 5.36
CA ALA A 109 47.95 -25.85 6.52
C ALA A 109 47.93 -27.13 7.38
N ASP A 110 46.75 -27.68 7.66
CA ASP A 110 46.57 -28.92 8.41
C ASP A 110 47.28 -30.10 7.74
N THR A 111 47.18 -30.21 6.41
CA THR A 111 47.89 -31.23 5.64
C THR A 111 49.40 -31.10 5.81
N ARG A 112 49.93 -29.87 5.75
CA ARG A 112 51.37 -29.60 5.96
C ARG A 112 51.79 -29.89 7.39
N TYR A 113 51.00 -29.51 8.39
CA TYR A 113 51.33 -29.80 9.80
C TYR A 113 51.37 -31.30 10.08
N ARG A 114 50.45 -32.07 9.50
CA ARG A 114 50.47 -33.54 9.60
C ARG A 114 51.71 -34.12 8.93
N ALA A 115 52.08 -33.66 7.73
CA ALA A 115 53.29 -34.09 7.04
C ALA A 115 54.57 -33.73 7.83
N ALA A 116 54.63 -32.52 8.40
CA ALA A 116 55.74 -32.07 9.24
C ALA A 116 55.87 -32.91 10.51
N ALA A 117 54.76 -33.18 11.20
CA ALA A 117 54.76 -34.02 12.39
C ALA A 117 55.25 -35.45 12.09
N ALA A 118 54.76 -36.04 10.99
CA ALA A 118 55.19 -37.37 10.56
C ALA A 118 56.69 -37.40 10.19
N TYR A 119 57.18 -36.38 9.47
CA TYR A 119 58.59 -36.30 9.10
C TYR A 119 59.50 -36.09 10.31
N ILE A 120 59.08 -35.29 11.29
CA ILE A 120 59.83 -35.12 12.55
C ILE A 120 59.94 -36.47 13.28
N GLN A 121 58.86 -37.24 13.37
CA GLN A 121 58.89 -38.58 13.97
C GLN A 121 59.86 -39.51 13.22
N GLN A 122 59.80 -39.51 11.88
CA GLN A 122 60.71 -40.28 11.03
C GLN A 122 62.17 -39.87 11.25
N LEU A 123 62.46 -38.58 11.38
CA LEU A 123 63.80 -38.08 11.67
C LEU A 123 64.30 -38.53 13.04
N PHE A 124 63.46 -38.51 14.07
CA PHE A 124 63.82 -39.02 15.40
C PHE A 124 64.11 -40.52 15.38
N GLU A 125 63.31 -41.30 14.66
CA GLU A 125 63.52 -42.74 14.49
C GLU A 125 64.82 -43.03 13.75
N TRP A 126 65.07 -42.33 12.63
CA TRP A 126 66.34 -42.42 11.91
C TRP A 126 67.53 -42.05 12.79
N LEU A 127 67.44 -40.93 13.53
CA LEU A 127 68.53 -40.47 14.40
C LEU A 127 68.86 -41.49 15.50
N SER A 128 67.87 -42.26 15.95
CA SER A 128 68.02 -43.31 16.95
C SER A 128 68.70 -44.58 16.42
N HIS A 129 68.62 -44.84 15.11
CA HIS A 129 69.14 -46.06 14.47
C HIS A 129 70.28 -45.78 13.47
N ARG A 130 70.74 -44.53 13.36
CA ARG A 130 71.67 -44.10 12.30
C ARG A 130 73.01 -44.84 12.36
N VAL A 131 73.54 -45.17 11.18
CA VAL A 131 74.91 -45.66 10.98
C VAL A 131 75.79 -44.50 10.50
N PRO A 132 77.07 -44.39 10.93
CA PRO A 132 77.95 -43.32 10.47
C PRO A 132 78.09 -43.29 8.94
N GLY A 133 77.78 -42.15 8.31
CA GLY A 133 77.86 -41.95 6.85
C GLY A 133 76.53 -42.02 6.11
N GLU A 134 75.43 -42.36 6.79
CA GLU A 134 74.09 -42.39 6.18
C GLU A 134 73.47 -40.99 6.12
N SER A 135 72.77 -40.69 5.03
CA SER A 135 72.05 -39.42 4.84
C SER A 135 70.65 -39.49 5.48
N PRO A 136 70.11 -38.37 5.98
CA PRO A 136 68.75 -38.34 6.52
C PRO A 136 67.71 -38.64 5.42
N PRO A 137 66.53 -39.18 5.79
CA PRO A 137 65.42 -39.37 4.86
C PRO A 137 65.02 -38.04 4.22
N PRO A 138 64.64 -38.01 2.94
CA PRO A 138 64.21 -36.79 2.27
C PRO A 138 62.88 -36.27 2.85
N PRO A 139 62.67 -34.95 2.89
CA PRO A 139 61.41 -34.37 3.36
C PRO A 139 60.24 -34.76 2.42
N PRO A 140 59.02 -34.91 2.97
CA PRO A 140 57.81 -35.14 2.19
C PRO A 140 57.58 -34.04 1.14
N PRO A 141 56.99 -34.36 -0.02
CA PRO A 141 56.73 -33.40 -1.08
C PRO A 141 55.83 -32.23 -0.62
N GLU A 142 54.96 -32.46 0.36
CA GLU A 142 54.10 -31.43 0.96
C GLU A 142 54.88 -30.34 1.71
N LEU A 143 56.13 -30.63 2.12
CA LEU A 143 57.04 -29.71 2.81
C LEU A 143 58.15 -29.18 1.89
N ALA A 144 58.47 -29.89 0.81
CA ALA A 144 59.61 -29.61 -0.08
C ALA A 144 59.54 -28.25 -0.80
N GLY A 145 58.37 -27.61 -0.89
CA GLY A 145 58.19 -26.29 -1.50
C GLY A 145 58.26 -25.10 -0.52
N HIS A 146 58.48 -25.34 0.77
CA HIS A 146 58.38 -24.33 1.83
C HIS A 146 59.52 -24.36 2.86
N LEU A 147 60.54 -25.20 2.64
CA LEU A 147 61.81 -25.22 3.37
C LEU A 147 62.84 -24.34 2.65
#